data_AF-A0A915MPI8-F1
#
_entry.id   AF-A0A915MPI8-F1
#
_cell.length_a   1.000
_cell.length_b   1.000
_cell.length_c   1.000
_cell.angle_alpha   90.00
_cell.angle_beta   90.00
_cell.angle_gamma   90.00
#
_symmetry.space_group_name_H-M   'P 1'
#
loop_
_entity.id
_entity.type
_entity.pdbx_description
1 polymer ?
#
loop_
_entity_poly.entity_id
_entity_poly.type
_entity_poly.pdbx_seq_one_letter_code
_entity_poly.pdbx_strand_id
1 'polypeptide(L)'
;MAPHLESNWEHYIQHVKFWRTEVKRSLGEMISNLEIVSSGNGKPTIFGLAAAPGDSSFNQILMHAEICLDDLPLNPDDLMEERPILELKPMFDFAAKIQFQPQTPSKDPSTDDQQKSKLPSELALHYERLRGQLSSGVVSYERHAENGAFLISTFTQLFVYKNNIRSQIAQWLPPQSFLMNASFCKITSDFVAFISGNQLFIDRNGICVFKSDNTLPNTSNGVPSFITQEEFERYDGYWWSPTRVEILYERVDESQVGQIVPGGCGGESMRYPLAGTKNAISMPRICCLVDCDEKEENCSFDDLGLDTNLNEFVPWMEYIVRMGWT
;
A
#
# COMPACT_ATOMS: atom_id res chain seq x y z
N MET A 1 50.78 15.29 4.03
CA MET A 1 49.50 15.33 3.30
C MET A 1 49.71 14.61 1.99
N ALA A 2 49.03 13.49 1.76
CA ALA A 2 49.04 12.87 0.43
C ALA A 2 48.38 13.86 -0.55
N PRO A 3 48.98 14.15 -1.71
CA PRO A 3 48.36 15.02 -2.69
C PRO A 3 47.04 14.39 -3.13
N HIS A 4 45.95 15.16 -3.09
CA HIS A 4 44.70 14.74 -3.70
C HIS A 4 44.99 14.42 -5.18
N LEU A 5 44.76 13.18 -5.61
CA LEU A 5 44.86 12.82 -7.02
C LEU A 5 43.92 13.76 -7.80
N GLU A 6 44.46 14.56 -8.71
CA GLU A 6 43.68 15.30 -9.71
C GLU A 6 42.92 14.28 -10.56
N SER A 7 41.72 13.94 -10.12
CA SER A 7 40.83 13.01 -10.80
C SER A 7 39.99 13.81 -11.78
N ASN A 8 40.08 13.50 -13.07
CA ASN A 8 39.18 14.11 -14.05
C ASN A 8 37.73 13.63 -13.81
N TRP A 9 36.75 14.34 -14.37
CA TRP A 9 35.32 14.04 -14.21
C TRP A 9 34.94 12.60 -14.53
N GLU A 10 35.59 11.98 -15.52
CA GLU A 10 35.35 10.59 -15.91
C GLU A 10 35.80 9.60 -14.84
N HIS A 11 36.97 9.81 -14.23
CA HIS A 11 37.46 8.99 -13.12
C HIS A 11 36.51 9.08 -11.91
N TYR A 12 35.97 10.28 -11.64
CA TYR A 12 34.97 10.44 -10.58
C TYR A 12 33.67 9.68 -10.88
N ILE A 13 33.16 9.76 -12.10
CA ILE A 13 31.97 8.98 -12.52
C ILE A 13 32.22 7.48 -12.34
N GLN A 14 33.38 6.97 -12.77
CA GLN A 14 33.70 5.54 -12.65
C GLN A 14 33.82 5.12 -11.17
N HIS A 15 34.45 5.96 -10.34
CA HIS A 15 34.54 5.72 -8.90
C HIS A 15 33.15 5.66 -8.24
N VAL A 16 32.25 6.59 -8.56
CA VAL A 16 30.87 6.59 -8.07
C VAL A 16 30.10 5.37 -8.55
N LYS A 17 30.25 4.97 -9.83
CA LYS A 17 29.59 3.76 -10.37
C LYS A 17 30.06 2.50 -9.66
N PHE A 18 31.37 2.37 -9.43
CA PHE A 18 31.96 1.26 -8.71
C PHE A 18 31.37 1.15 -7.30
N TRP A 19 31.45 2.22 -6.51
CA TRP A 19 30.92 2.22 -5.14
C TRP A 19 29.41 2.05 -5.09
N ARG A 20 28.65 2.61 -6.04
CA ARG A 20 27.21 2.37 -6.12
C ARG A 20 26.90 0.89 -6.34
N THR A 21 27.70 0.20 -7.14
CA THR A 21 27.53 -1.24 -7.40
C THR A 21 27.89 -2.06 -6.15
N GLU A 22 29.00 -1.71 -5.50
CA GLU A 22 29.45 -2.40 -4.28
C GLU A 22 28.46 -2.21 -3.12
N VAL A 23 27.95 -0.98 -2.93
CA VAL A 23 26.93 -0.68 -1.93
C VAL A 23 25.64 -1.44 -2.22
N LYS A 24 25.17 -1.47 -3.47
CA LYS A 24 24.00 -2.28 -3.85
C LYS A 24 24.20 -3.77 -3.56
N ARG A 25 25.38 -4.32 -3.82
CA ARG A 25 25.72 -5.70 -3.50
C ARG A 25 25.72 -5.96 -1.99
N SER A 26 26.18 -4.98 -1.19
CA SER A 26 26.22 -5.09 0.27
C SER A 26 24.88 -4.89 0.97
N LEU A 27 23.92 -4.20 0.34
CA LEU A 27 22.62 -3.90 0.94
C LEU A 27 21.69 -5.12 1.06
N GLY A 28 22.06 -6.26 0.44
CA GLY A 28 21.28 -7.50 0.49
C GLY A 28 19.89 -7.37 -0.13
N GLU A 29 19.19 -8.48 -0.28
CA GLU A 29 17.75 -8.46 -0.56
C GLU A 29 17.03 -8.12 0.75
N MET A 30 16.46 -6.92 0.84
CA MET A 30 15.71 -6.51 2.02
C MET A 30 14.37 -7.26 2.08
N ILE A 31 14.12 -7.92 3.21
CA ILE A 31 12.82 -8.47 3.54
C ILE A 31 12.03 -7.39 4.27
N SER A 32 10.80 -7.13 3.83
CA SER A 32 9.88 -6.18 4.47
C SER A 32 8.60 -6.85 4.93
N ASN A 33 7.83 -6.13 5.76
CA ASN A 33 6.52 -6.56 6.24
C ASN A 33 6.54 -7.96 6.86
N LEU A 34 7.48 -8.21 7.77
CA LEU A 34 7.61 -9.51 8.44
C LEU A 34 6.45 -9.75 9.41
N GLU A 35 5.76 -10.88 9.26
CA GLU A 35 4.73 -11.38 10.17
C GLU A 35 5.14 -12.77 10.66
N ILE A 36 5.03 -13.03 11.97
CA ILE A 36 5.26 -14.36 12.55
C ILE A 36 3.92 -14.91 13.02
N VAL A 37 3.57 -16.09 12.51
CA VAL A 37 2.31 -16.75 12.81
C VAL A 37 2.60 -18.08 13.51
N SER A 38 2.10 -18.24 14.72
CA SER A 38 2.09 -19.53 15.42
C SER A 38 0.74 -20.18 15.19
N SER A 39 0.69 -21.25 14.40
CA SER A 39 -0.51 -22.07 14.30
C SER A 39 -0.55 -23.00 15.51
N GLY A 40 -1.68 -23.10 16.21
CA GLY A 40 -1.76 -23.83 17.49
C GLY A 40 -1.32 -25.31 17.45
N ASN A 41 -1.22 -25.91 16.26
CA ASN A 41 -0.75 -27.28 16.03
C ASN A 41 0.45 -27.36 15.05
N GLY A 42 1.00 -26.22 14.60
CA GLY A 42 2.02 -26.16 13.55
C GLY A 42 3.32 -25.48 14.02
N LYS A 43 4.40 -25.67 13.26
CA LYS A 43 5.63 -24.90 13.46
C LYS A 43 5.35 -23.41 13.23
N PRO A 44 5.98 -22.50 13.97
CA PRO A 44 5.83 -21.08 13.72
C PRO A 44 6.35 -20.75 12.33
N THR A 45 5.59 -19.96 11.56
CA THR A 45 5.94 -19.60 10.19
C THR A 45 6.12 -18.10 10.09
N ILE A 46 7.20 -17.69 9.43
CA ILE A 46 7.47 -16.30 9.08
C ILE A 46 6.93 -16.05 7.68
N PHE A 47 6.23 -14.94 7.49
CA PHE A 47 5.84 -14.39 6.19
C PHE A 47 6.53 -13.05 5.98
N GLY A 48 6.85 -12.70 4.74
CA GLY A 48 7.43 -11.40 4.42
C GLY A 48 7.53 -11.17 2.92
N LEU A 49 7.70 -9.91 2.52
CA LEU A 49 7.94 -9.55 1.13
C LEU A 49 9.43 -9.52 0.85
N ALA A 50 9.87 -10.23 -0.17
CA ALA A 50 11.25 -10.20 -0.65
C ALA A 50 11.31 -10.49 -2.15
N ALA A 51 12.44 -10.19 -2.78
CA ALA A 51 12.71 -10.69 -4.12
C ALA A 51 12.96 -12.20 -4.09
N ALA A 52 12.60 -12.90 -5.17
CA ALA A 52 12.91 -14.32 -5.28
C ALA A 52 14.44 -14.52 -5.42
N PRO A 53 15.04 -15.53 -4.76
CA PRO A 53 16.46 -15.79 -4.87
C PRO A 53 16.90 -16.01 -6.32
N GLY A 54 17.84 -15.21 -6.80
CA GLY A 54 18.36 -15.30 -8.17
C GLY A 54 17.51 -14.60 -9.24
N ASP A 55 16.43 -13.93 -8.86
CA ASP A 55 15.61 -13.14 -9.79
C ASP A 55 16.19 -11.73 -9.99
N SER A 56 16.86 -11.54 -11.12
CA SER A 56 17.38 -10.23 -11.55
C SER A 56 16.32 -9.15 -11.77
N SER A 57 15.02 -9.53 -11.82
CA SER A 57 13.92 -8.57 -11.97
C SER A 57 13.57 -7.82 -10.68
N PHE A 58 14.11 -8.26 -9.53
CA PHE A 58 13.85 -7.68 -8.20
C PHE A 58 12.34 -7.58 -7.88
N ASN A 59 11.52 -8.45 -8.47
CA ASN A 59 10.10 -8.48 -8.21
C ASN A 59 9.84 -8.96 -6.78
N GLN A 60 9.21 -8.11 -5.97
CA GLN A 60 8.78 -8.49 -4.63
C GLN A 60 7.63 -9.50 -4.71
N ILE A 61 7.75 -10.58 -3.95
CA ILE A 61 6.72 -11.60 -3.79
C ILE A 61 6.56 -11.96 -2.32
N LEU A 62 5.42 -12.55 -1.98
CA LEU A 62 5.21 -13.08 -0.64
C LEU A 62 6.01 -14.37 -0.46
N MET A 63 6.92 -14.34 0.50
CA MET A 63 7.79 -15.44 0.89
C MET A 63 7.37 -15.96 2.27
N HIS A 64 7.68 -17.22 2.54
CA HIS A 64 7.50 -17.80 3.87
C HIS A 64 8.67 -18.72 4.26
N ALA A 65 8.89 -18.89 5.56
CA ALA A 65 9.83 -19.87 6.12
C ALA A 65 9.26 -20.46 7.41
N GLU A 66 9.39 -21.77 7.57
CA GLU A 66 9.05 -22.45 8.83
C GLU A 66 10.22 -22.37 9.80
N ILE A 67 9.96 -21.96 11.04
CA ILE A 67 10.94 -21.93 12.11
C ILE A 67 11.01 -23.33 12.74
N CYS A 68 12.14 -24.00 12.56
CA CYS A 68 12.43 -25.23 13.27
C CYS A 68 12.94 -24.90 14.68
N LEU A 69 12.07 -25.04 15.69
CA LEU A 69 12.44 -24.78 17.09
C LEU A 69 13.36 -25.86 17.68
N ASP A 70 13.44 -27.03 17.02
CA ASP A 70 14.26 -28.17 17.45
C ASP A 70 15.78 -27.90 17.25
N ASP A 71 16.13 -26.97 16.36
CA ASP A 71 17.51 -26.65 15.96
C ASP A 71 18.08 -25.41 16.67
N LEU A 72 17.40 -24.89 17.70
CA LEU A 72 17.87 -23.70 18.44
C LEU A 72 18.75 -24.12 19.63
N PRO A 73 20.03 -23.71 19.68
CA PRO A 73 20.89 -24.02 20.82
C PRO A 73 20.34 -23.37 22.09
N LEU A 74 20.07 -24.20 23.10
CA LEU A 74 19.54 -23.77 24.40
C LEU A 74 20.53 -22.94 25.23
N ASN A 75 21.80 -22.88 24.81
CA ASN A 75 22.88 -22.28 25.56
C ASN A 75 23.49 -21.08 24.81
N PRO A 76 23.44 -19.85 25.37
CA PRO A 76 23.94 -18.65 24.71
C PRO A 76 25.47 -18.55 24.62
N ASP A 77 26.23 -19.54 25.08
CA ASP A 77 27.69 -19.55 24.95
C ASP A 77 28.20 -20.40 23.75
N ASP A 78 27.34 -21.21 23.11
CA ASP A 78 27.67 -22.01 21.91
C ASP A 78 27.50 -21.21 20.58
N LEU A 79 27.36 -19.88 20.66
CA LEU A 79 26.70 -19.00 19.68
C LEU A 79 27.42 -18.66 18.36
N MET A 80 28.55 -19.29 18.02
CA MET A 80 29.36 -18.83 16.86
C MET A 80 29.44 -19.81 15.68
N GLU A 81 29.24 -21.12 15.86
CA GLU A 81 29.52 -22.09 14.78
C GLU A 81 28.29 -22.59 14.02
N GLU A 82 27.09 -22.61 14.61
CA GLU A 82 25.88 -23.14 13.96
C GLU A 82 24.66 -22.26 14.21
N ARG A 83 24.59 -21.09 13.55
CA ARG A 83 23.33 -20.34 13.48
C ARG A 83 22.48 -20.91 12.34
N PRO A 84 21.27 -21.44 12.61
CA PRO A 84 20.42 -21.95 11.55
C PRO A 84 20.04 -20.80 10.60
N ILE A 85 20.26 -21.00 9.31
CA ILE A 85 19.83 -20.08 8.25
C ILE A 85 18.42 -20.47 7.84
N LEU A 86 17.47 -19.55 8.00
CA LEU A 86 16.11 -19.75 7.52
C LEU A 86 16.06 -19.50 6.01
N GLU A 87 15.75 -20.54 5.25
CA GLU A 87 15.54 -20.44 3.81
C GLU A 87 14.11 -20.00 3.51
N LEU A 88 13.97 -18.80 2.94
CA LEU A 88 12.69 -18.28 2.47
C LEU A 88 12.27 -18.97 1.17
N LYS A 89 11.03 -19.43 1.12
CA LYS A 89 10.41 -20.05 -0.05
C LYS A 89 9.28 -19.17 -0.57
N PRO A 90 9.09 -19.08 -1.90
CA PRO A 90 7.95 -18.38 -2.46
C PRO A 90 6.66 -19.05 -2.00
N MET A 91 5.72 -18.26 -1.47
CA MET A 91 4.42 -18.78 -1.05
C MET A 91 3.55 -19.18 -2.25
N PHE A 92 3.79 -18.54 -3.40
CA PHE A 92 3.06 -18.81 -4.65
C PHE A 92 4.03 -18.81 -5.84
N ASP A 93 3.80 -19.67 -6.83
CA ASP A 93 4.53 -19.70 -8.13
C ASP A 93 4.22 -18.48 -9.04
N PHE A 94 3.73 -17.38 -8.46
CA PHE A 94 2.98 -16.32 -9.15
C PHE A 94 3.85 -15.33 -9.95
N ALA A 95 5.18 -15.40 -9.77
CA ALA A 95 6.16 -14.54 -10.46
C ALA A 95 6.06 -14.60 -12.00
N ALA A 96 5.55 -15.69 -12.58
CA ALA A 96 5.46 -15.86 -14.03
C ALA A 96 4.21 -15.23 -14.68
N LYS A 97 3.22 -14.74 -13.92
CA LYS A 97 1.89 -14.38 -14.48
C LYS A 97 1.32 -13.02 -14.10
N ILE A 98 1.92 -12.26 -13.20
CA ILE A 98 1.52 -10.86 -13.03
C ILE A 98 2.18 -10.03 -14.13
N GLN A 99 1.41 -9.60 -15.12
CA GLN A 99 1.88 -8.61 -16.09
C GLN A 99 2.00 -7.25 -15.39
N PHE A 100 3.21 -6.90 -14.96
CA PHE A 100 3.55 -5.62 -14.32
C PHE A 100 3.83 -4.49 -15.31
N GLN A 101 3.16 -4.47 -16.46
CA GLN A 101 3.22 -3.33 -17.36
C GLN A 101 1.80 -2.89 -17.74
N PRO A 102 1.49 -1.58 -17.75
CA PRO A 102 0.46 -1.11 -18.66
C PRO A 102 0.90 -1.59 -20.05
N GLN A 103 0.05 -2.37 -20.73
CA GLN A 103 0.34 -2.84 -22.07
C GLN A 103 0.83 -1.64 -22.89
N THR A 104 2.11 -1.63 -23.26
CA THR A 104 2.56 -0.73 -24.31
C THR A 104 1.75 -1.13 -25.54
N PRO A 105 0.93 -0.24 -26.12
CA PRO A 105 0.35 -0.54 -27.41
C PRO A 105 1.50 -0.88 -28.37
N SER A 106 1.25 -1.86 -29.23
CA SER A 106 2.19 -2.36 -30.23
C SER A 106 3.05 -1.25 -30.82
N LYS A 107 4.36 -1.45 -30.81
CA LYS A 107 5.34 -0.57 -31.48
C LYS A 107 5.02 -0.52 -32.98
N ASP A 108 4.21 0.44 -33.40
CA ASP A 108 4.29 0.98 -34.75
C ASP A 108 5.53 1.90 -34.78
N PRO A 109 6.53 1.65 -35.63
CA PRO A 109 7.82 2.34 -35.59
C PRO A 109 7.78 3.75 -36.22
N SER A 110 6.69 4.51 -36.08
CA SER A 110 6.51 5.78 -36.80
C SER A 110 5.86 6.91 -36.02
N THR A 111 6.15 7.06 -34.73
CA THR A 111 5.84 8.30 -33.99
C THR A 111 6.78 8.51 -32.81
N ASP A 112 7.25 9.75 -32.65
CA ASP A 112 8.29 10.22 -31.73
C ASP A 112 8.28 9.64 -30.30
N ASP A 113 9.47 9.21 -29.87
CA ASP A 113 9.85 8.61 -28.57
C ASP A 113 9.71 9.57 -27.37
N GLN A 114 8.49 9.94 -26.97
CA GLN A 114 8.25 10.65 -25.69
C GLN A 114 7.04 10.19 -24.86
N GLN A 115 6.50 8.99 -25.06
CA GLN A 115 5.57 8.38 -24.10
C GLN A 115 6.25 7.29 -23.28
N LYS A 116 7.18 7.69 -22.39
CA LYS A 116 7.43 6.89 -21.17
C LYS A 116 6.12 6.85 -20.40
N SER A 117 5.61 5.66 -20.11
CA SER A 117 4.44 5.46 -19.25
C SER A 117 4.64 6.24 -17.94
N LYS A 118 4.01 7.41 -17.83
CA LYS A 118 4.08 8.23 -16.63
C LYS A 118 3.36 7.44 -15.54
N LEU A 119 4.04 7.13 -14.44
CA LEU A 119 3.34 6.67 -13.24
C LEU A 119 2.24 7.70 -12.93
N PRO A 120 1.04 7.26 -12.54
CA PRO A 120 0.00 8.19 -12.09
C PRO A 120 0.57 9.07 -10.98
N SER A 121 0.23 10.35 -11.02
CA SER A 121 0.70 11.32 -10.05
C SER A 121 0.33 10.94 -8.62
N GLU A 122 -0.89 10.43 -8.40
CA GLU A 122 -1.35 9.95 -7.10
C GLU A 122 -0.41 8.87 -6.52
N LEU A 123 -0.03 7.88 -7.33
CA LEU A 123 0.85 6.80 -6.92
C LEU A 123 2.28 7.28 -6.67
N ALA A 124 2.81 8.13 -7.56
CA ALA A 124 4.14 8.70 -7.41
C ALA A 124 4.24 9.53 -6.12
N LEU A 125 3.23 10.35 -5.85
CA LEU A 125 3.15 11.17 -4.63
C LEU A 125 3.00 10.33 -3.37
N HIS A 126 2.18 9.27 -3.40
CA HIS A 126 2.02 8.37 -2.25
C HIS A 126 3.36 7.74 -1.83
N TYR A 127 4.16 7.28 -2.81
CA TYR A 127 5.46 6.67 -2.54
C TYR A 127 6.54 7.66 -2.15
N GLU A 128 6.53 8.86 -2.72
CA GLU A 128 7.38 9.95 -2.28
C GLU A 128 7.18 10.21 -0.78
N ARG A 129 5.91 10.29 -0.33
CA ARG A 129 5.54 10.57 1.07
C ARG A 129 5.81 9.41 2.01
N LEU A 130 5.60 8.16 1.56
CA LEU A 130 5.99 6.96 2.31
C LEU A 130 7.51 6.81 2.43
N ARG A 131 8.29 7.60 1.66
CA ARG A 131 9.73 7.41 1.46
C ARG A 131 10.05 5.96 1.04
N GLY A 132 9.08 5.33 0.38
CA GLY A 132 9.12 3.94 -0.05
C GLY A 132 9.83 3.80 -1.38
N GLN A 133 10.47 2.65 -1.60
CA GLN A 133 10.91 2.29 -2.94
C GLN A 133 9.72 1.76 -3.73
N LEU A 134 9.52 2.26 -4.94
CA LEU A 134 8.66 1.62 -5.93
C LEU A 134 9.30 0.28 -6.32
N SER A 135 8.97 -0.76 -5.58
CA SER A 135 9.27 -2.13 -5.93
C SER A 135 8.33 -2.57 -7.06
N SER A 136 8.88 -3.27 -8.03
CA SER A 136 8.07 -4.08 -8.93
C SER A 136 7.58 -5.30 -8.14
N GLY A 137 6.34 -5.75 -8.32
CA GLY A 137 5.83 -6.90 -7.57
C GLY A 137 4.62 -6.62 -6.68
N VAL A 138 4.52 -7.45 -5.65
CA VAL A 138 3.59 -7.30 -4.53
C VAL A 138 4.03 -6.11 -3.69
N VAL A 139 3.10 -5.18 -3.48
CA VAL A 139 3.31 -3.92 -2.76
C VAL A 139 3.09 -4.11 -1.27
N SER A 140 2.01 -4.80 -0.93
CA SER A 140 1.63 -5.08 0.45
C SER A 140 0.86 -6.39 0.49
N TYR A 141 0.84 -7.00 1.67
CA TYR A 141 -0.04 -8.11 1.97
C TYR A 141 -0.64 -7.93 3.36
N GLU A 142 -1.80 -8.52 3.58
CA GLU A 142 -2.44 -8.64 4.89
C GLU A 142 -2.93 -10.07 5.08
N ARG A 143 -2.69 -10.64 6.25
CA ARG A 143 -3.24 -11.94 6.64
C ARG A 143 -4.44 -11.72 7.57
N HIS A 144 -5.56 -12.35 7.27
CA HIS A 144 -6.71 -12.35 8.16
C HIS A 144 -6.43 -13.28 9.36
N ALA A 145 -6.51 -12.73 10.57
CA ALA A 145 -6.03 -13.40 11.77
C ALA A 145 -6.73 -14.75 12.03
N GLU A 146 -8.05 -14.80 11.84
CA GLU A 146 -8.90 -15.93 12.24
C GLU A 146 -8.87 -17.10 11.25
N ASN A 147 -9.00 -16.82 9.96
CA ASN A 147 -9.12 -17.86 8.93
C ASN A 147 -7.86 -18.04 8.07
N GLY A 148 -6.85 -17.19 8.25
CA GLY A 148 -5.60 -17.24 7.50
C GLY A 148 -5.71 -17.00 6.01
N ALA A 149 -6.76 -16.33 5.55
CA ALA A 149 -6.81 -15.79 4.20
C ALA A 149 -5.73 -14.72 4.03
N PHE A 150 -5.19 -14.60 2.82
CA PHE A 150 -4.21 -13.58 2.45
C PHE A 150 -4.83 -12.62 1.44
N LEU A 151 -4.68 -11.33 1.70
CA LEU A 151 -4.92 -10.24 0.75
C LEU A 151 -3.56 -9.83 0.21
N ILE A 152 -3.42 -9.88 -1.10
CA ILE A 152 -2.19 -9.55 -1.81
C ILE A 152 -2.49 -8.37 -2.71
N SER A 153 -1.77 -7.28 -2.48
CA SER A 153 -1.98 -6.03 -3.18
C SER A 153 -0.84 -5.75 -4.15
N THR A 154 -1.21 -5.45 -5.39
CA THR A 154 -0.35 -4.80 -6.37
C THR A 154 -0.94 -3.43 -6.70
N PHE A 155 -0.27 -2.62 -7.49
CA PHE A 155 -0.78 -1.29 -7.87
C PHE A 155 -2.08 -1.33 -8.69
N THR A 156 -2.34 -2.41 -9.41
CA THR A 156 -3.44 -2.49 -10.39
C THR A 156 -4.38 -3.65 -10.14
N GLN A 157 -4.01 -4.58 -9.27
CA GLN A 157 -4.76 -5.81 -9.01
C GLN A 157 -4.71 -6.14 -7.52
N LEU A 158 -5.85 -6.63 -7.00
CA LEU A 158 -5.98 -7.20 -5.66
C LEU A 158 -6.35 -8.68 -5.78
N PHE A 159 -5.66 -9.51 -5.02
CA PHE A 159 -5.92 -10.95 -4.95
C PHE A 159 -6.24 -11.36 -3.53
N VAL A 160 -7.29 -12.15 -3.38
CA VAL A 160 -7.63 -12.84 -2.14
C VAL A 160 -7.30 -14.32 -2.31
N TYR A 161 -6.49 -14.84 -1.39
CA TYR A 161 -6.17 -16.26 -1.29
C TYR A 161 -6.84 -16.84 -0.06
N LYS A 162 -7.85 -17.68 -0.27
CA LYS A 162 -8.66 -18.29 0.80
C LYS A 162 -8.87 -19.76 0.45
N ASN A 163 -8.65 -20.67 1.39
CA ASN A 163 -8.86 -22.12 1.21
C ASN A 163 -8.16 -22.71 -0.02
N ASN A 164 -6.91 -22.29 -0.29
CA ASN A 164 -6.14 -22.67 -1.47
C ASN A 164 -6.72 -22.23 -2.82
N ILE A 165 -7.70 -21.34 -2.81
CA ILE A 165 -8.32 -20.76 -4.00
C ILE A 165 -7.88 -19.30 -4.08
N ARG A 166 -7.41 -18.91 -5.27
CA ARG A 166 -7.08 -17.52 -5.59
C ARG A 166 -8.23 -16.90 -6.34
N SER A 167 -8.78 -15.83 -5.78
CA SER A 167 -9.78 -14.99 -6.40
C SER A 167 -9.20 -13.59 -6.62
N GLN A 168 -9.44 -13.00 -7.78
CA GLN A 168 -9.12 -11.60 -8.01
C GLN A 168 -10.38 -10.77 -7.76
N ILE A 169 -10.24 -9.70 -6.99
CA ILE A 169 -11.34 -8.79 -6.63
C ILE A 169 -11.20 -7.46 -7.39
N ALA A 170 -12.19 -6.58 -7.25
CA ALA A 170 -12.19 -5.25 -7.88
C ALA A 170 -12.12 -5.26 -9.43
N GLN A 171 -12.48 -6.37 -10.08
CA GLN A 171 -12.46 -6.51 -11.55
C GLN A 171 -13.49 -5.61 -12.26
N TRP A 172 -14.51 -5.16 -11.54
CA TRP A 172 -15.55 -4.25 -12.03
C TRP A 172 -15.06 -2.80 -12.17
N LEU A 173 -13.86 -2.47 -11.68
CA LEU A 173 -13.26 -1.16 -11.92
C LEU A 173 -12.80 -1.00 -13.38
N PRO A 174 -12.73 0.24 -13.88
CA PRO A 174 -12.15 0.50 -15.20
C PRO A 174 -10.73 -0.06 -15.32
N PRO A 175 -10.35 -0.58 -16.50
CA PRO A 175 -8.97 -0.96 -16.76
C PRO A 175 -8.03 0.22 -16.47
N GLN A 176 -6.86 -0.05 -15.88
CA GLN A 176 -5.86 0.94 -15.44
C GLN A 176 -6.23 1.72 -14.16
N SER A 177 -7.26 1.30 -13.42
CA SER A 177 -7.49 1.82 -12.07
C SER A 177 -6.35 1.43 -11.13
N PHE A 178 -5.96 2.35 -10.25
CA PHE A 178 -4.97 2.10 -9.23
C PHE A 178 -5.65 1.77 -7.91
N LEU A 179 -5.10 0.78 -7.21
CA LEU A 179 -5.64 0.23 -5.98
C LEU A 179 -4.62 0.53 -4.88
N MET A 180 -5.09 1.18 -3.81
CA MET A 180 -4.23 1.58 -2.69
C MET A 180 -4.90 1.24 -1.37
N ASN A 181 -4.06 1.09 -0.33
CA ASN A 181 -4.47 0.84 1.05
C ASN A 181 -5.57 -0.22 1.11
N ALA A 182 -5.38 -1.41 0.53
CA ALA A 182 -6.38 -2.47 0.63
C ALA A 182 -6.28 -3.19 1.99
N SER A 183 -7.42 -3.47 2.62
CA SER A 183 -7.44 -4.18 3.89
C SER A 183 -8.68 -5.06 4.10
N PHE A 184 -8.49 -6.17 4.83
CA PHE A 184 -9.60 -7.04 5.24
C PHE A 184 -10.44 -6.41 6.34
N CYS A 185 -11.74 -6.71 6.31
CA CYS A 185 -12.57 -6.59 7.50
C CYS A 185 -12.00 -7.46 8.63
N LYS A 186 -12.04 -6.95 9.86
CA LYS A 186 -11.41 -7.62 11.02
C LYS A 186 -12.17 -8.84 11.52
N ILE A 187 -13.42 -9.03 11.10
CA ILE A 187 -14.32 -10.10 11.55
C ILE A 187 -14.43 -11.21 10.51
N THR A 188 -14.38 -10.85 9.24
CA THR A 188 -14.50 -11.80 8.14
C THR A 188 -13.60 -11.38 6.98
N SER A 189 -12.99 -12.37 6.34
CA SER A 189 -12.18 -12.14 5.14
C SER A 189 -13.02 -11.94 3.86
N ASP A 190 -14.35 -11.94 3.97
CA ASP A 190 -15.22 -11.84 2.78
C ASP A 190 -15.33 -10.40 2.28
N PHE A 191 -15.14 -9.42 3.15
CA PHE A 191 -15.14 -8.01 2.81
C PHE A 191 -13.71 -7.47 2.76
N VAL A 192 -13.40 -6.79 1.66
CA VAL A 192 -12.14 -6.07 1.46
C VAL A 192 -12.46 -4.62 1.13
N ALA A 193 -11.89 -3.70 1.89
CA ALA A 193 -11.94 -2.28 1.57
C ALA A 193 -10.66 -1.87 0.87
N PHE A 194 -10.75 -0.88 -0.02
CA PHE A 194 -9.59 -0.30 -0.68
C PHE A 194 -9.93 1.08 -1.24
N ILE A 195 -8.90 1.82 -1.61
CA ILE A 195 -9.01 3.13 -2.24
C ILE A 195 -8.74 3.01 -3.73
N SER A 196 -9.56 3.68 -4.54
CA SER A 196 -9.27 3.93 -5.95
C SER A 196 -9.78 5.30 -6.38
N GLY A 197 -8.93 6.11 -7.02
CA GLY A 197 -9.30 7.44 -7.53
C GLY A 197 -9.88 8.35 -6.45
N ASN A 198 -9.22 8.45 -5.29
CA ASN A 198 -9.69 9.21 -4.12
C ASN A 198 -11.04 8.78 -3.53
N GLN A 199 -11.53 7.58 -3.83
CA GLN A 199 -12.80 7.06 -3.32
C GLN A 199 -12.59 5.74 -2.57
N LEU A 200 -13.40 5.53 -1.53
CA LEU A 200 -13.43 4.31 -0.74
C LEU A 200 -14.43 3.33 -1.36
N PHE A 201 -13.99 2.08 -1.53
CA PHE A 201 -14.81 0.98 -2.01
C PHE A 201 -14.76 -0.18 -1.02
N ILE A 202 -15.86 -0.95 -0.98
CA ILE A 202 -15.89 -2.26 -0.34
C ILE A 202 -16.31 -3.27 -1.39
N ASP A 203 -15.49 -4.31 -1.54
CA ASP A 203 -15.74 -5.46 -2.38
C ASP A 203 -16.02 -6.68 -1.49
N ARG A 204 -17.04 -7.44 -1.87
CA ARG A 204 -17.36 -8.75 -1.30
C ARG A 204 -17.22 -9.80 -2.38
N ASN A 205 -16.22 -10.68 -2.27
CA ASN A 205 -15.99 -11.81 -3.19
C ASN A 205 -15.97 -11.46 -4.69
N GLY A 206 -15.56 -10.25 -5.06
CA GLY A 206 -15.51 -9.76 -6.45
C GLY A 206 -16.70 -8.88 -6.86
N ILE A 207 -17.64 -8.59 -5.96
CA ILE A 207 -18.79 -7.73 -6.18
C ILE A 207 -18.61 -6.43 -5.40
N CYS A 208 -18.83 -5.29 -6.06
CA CYS A 208 -18.87 -3.99 -5.39
C CYS A 208 -20.14 -3.89 -4.53
N VAL A 209 -19.98 -3.83 -3.20
CA VAL A 209 -21.08 -3.68 -2.25
C VAL A 209 -21.17 -2.27 -1.67
N PHE A 210 -20.10 -1.48 -1.76
CA PHE A 210 -20.10 -0.09 -1.36
C PHE A 210 -19.15 0.76 -2.20
N LYS A 211 -19.58 1.99 -2.47
CA LYS A 211 -18.78 3.06 -3.06
C LYS A 211 -19.12 4.37 -2.34
N SER A 212 -18.10 5.10 -1.90
CA SER A 212 -18.30 6.42 -1.30
C SER A 212 -18.83 7.46 -2.31
N ASP A 213 -19.54 8.46 -1.78
CA ASP A 213 -20.07 9.57 -2.57
C ASP A 213 -18.95 10.40 -3.23
N ASN A 214 -19.07 10.59 -4.55
CA ASN A 214 -18.13 11.37 -5.37
C ASN A 214 -18.76 12.63 -5.98
N THR A 215 -19.93 13.06 -5.50
CA THR A 215 -20.65 14.22 -6.05
C THR A 215 -19.99 15.55 -5.72
N LEU A 216 -19.25 15.63 -4.61
CA LEU A 216 -18.55 16.84 -4.19
C LEU A 216 -17.19 16.96 -4.91
N PRO A 217 -16.91 18.10 -5.57
CA PRO A 217 -15.63 18.31 -6.22
C PRO A 217 -14.53 18.59 -5.18
N ASN A 218 -13.29 18.18 -5.47
CA ASN A 218 -12.13 18.34 -4.59
C ASN A 218 -12.25 17.61 -3.23
N THR A 219 -13.10 16.59 -3.15
CA THR A 219 -13.19 15.74 -1.96
C THR A 219 -12.59 14.37 -2.20
N SER A 220 -11.87 13.86 -1.20
CA SER A 220 -11.44 12.46 -1.15
C SER A 220 -12.13 11.74 0.00
N ASN A 221 -12.35 10.44 -0.16
CA ASN A 221 -12.94 9.57 0.85
C ASN A 221 -11.97 8.45 1.17
N GLY A 222 -11.55 8.35 2.43
CA GLY A 222 -10.60 7.32 2.86
C GLY A 222 -9.14 7.63 2.48
N VAL A 223 -8.85 8.84 1.99
CA VAL A 223 -7.50 9.30 1.64
C VAL A 223 -7.16 10.55 2.47
N PRO A 224 -6.08 10.50 3.29
CA PRO A 224 -5.68 11.64 4.10
C PRO A 224 -5.12 12.78 3.24
N SER A 225 -5.22 14.02 3.74
CA SER A 225 -4.71 15.22 3.04
C SER A 225 -3.19 15.19 2.85
N PHE A 226 -2.67 16.04 1.95
CA PHE A 226 -1.22 16.18 1.74
C PHE A 226 -0.44 16.41 3.04
N ILE A 227 -0.82 17.42 3.84
CA ILE A 227 -0.17 17.72 5.12
C ILE A 227 -0.20 16.51 6.04
N THR A 228 -1.33 15.80 6.07
CA THR A 228 -1.47 14.66 6.97
C THR A 228 -0.48 13.54 6.66
N GLN A 229 -0.22 13.31 5.39
CA GLN A 229 0.77 12.33 4.97
C GLN A 229 2.20 12.81 5.22
N GLU A 230 2.50 14.07 4.90
CA GLU A 230 3.87 14.62 4.93
C GLU A 230 4.36 14.97 6.34
N GLU A 231 3.51 15.62 7.15
CA GLU A 231 3.91 16.21 8.44
C GLU A 231 3.56 15.31 9.64
N PHE A 232 2.58 14.41 9.48
CA PHE A 232 2.07 13.59 10.58
C PHE A 232 2.26 12.09 10.38
N GLU A 233 2.89 11.68 9.27
CA GLU A 233 3.16 10.29 8.91
C GLU A 233 1.90 9.40 9.03
N ARG A 234 0.74 9.92 8.59
CA ARG A 234 -0.52 9.17 8.51
C ARG A 234 -0.91 8.97 7.06
N TYR A 235 -0.81 7.73 6.61
CA TYR A 235 -1.12 7.32 5.24
C TYR A 235 -2.48 6.62 5.10
N ASP A 236 -3.06 6.19 6.23
CA ASP A 236 -4.40 5.59 6.30
C ASP A 236 -5.46 6.68 6.47
N GLY A 237 -6.54 6.57 5.69
CA GLY A 237 -7.71 7.44 5.81
C GLY A 237 -8.98 6.68 6.20
N TYR A 238 -8.90 5.38 6.44
CA TYR A 238 -10.03 4.56 6.88
C TYR A 238 -9.59 3.41 7.78
N TRP A 239 -10.51 2.93 8.63
CA TRP A 239 -10.26 1.92 9.66
C TRP A 239 -11.47 1.01 9.83
N TRP A 240 -11.28 -0.28 9.60
CA TRP A 240 -12.29 -1.30 9.90
C TRP A 240 -12.57 -1.39 11.40
N SER A 241 -13.84 -1.54 11.77
CA SER A 241 -14.26 -1.83 13.13
C SER A 241 -13.79 -3.23 13.54
N PRO A 242 -13.29 -3.40 14.78
CA PRO A 242 -12.89 -4.70 15.29
C PRO A 242 -14.09 -5.59 15.67
N THR A 243 -15.30 -5.02 15.77
CA THR A 243 -16.47 -5.70 16.33
C THR A 243 -17.66 -5.78 15.39
N ARG A 244 -17.74 -4.93 14.36
CA ARG A 244 -18.80 -4.98 13.33
C ARG A 244 -18.24 -4.84 11.92
N VAL A 245 -19.03 -5.22 10.91
CA VAL A 245 -18.70 -4.97 9.49
C VAL A 245 -19.00 -3.49 9.18
N GLU A 246 -18.13 -2.63 9.70
CA GLU A 246 -18.27 -1.18 9.62
C GLU A 246 -16.89 -0.54 9.41
N ILE A 247 -16.84 0.58 8.71
CA ILE A 247 -15.62 1.35 8.46
C ILE A 247 -15.82 2.77 8.96
N LEU A 248 -14.90 3.22 9.80
CA LEU A 248 -14.70 4.64 10.08
C LEU A 248 -13.75 5.19 9.02
N TYR A 249 -14.12 6.22 8.28
CA TYR A 249 -13.26 6.83 7.30
C TYR A 249 -13.30 8.35 7.37
N GLU A 250 -12.25 8.99 6.88
CA GLU A 250 -12.14 10.43 6.76
C GLU A 250 -12.53 10.86 5.36
N ARG A 251 -13.49 11.78 5.27
CA ARG A 251 -13.72 12.58 4.06
C ARG A 251 -12.93 13.88 4.19
N VAL A 252 -12.09 14.17 3.21
CA VAL A 252 -11.26 15.39 3.18
C VAL A 252 -11.79 16.30 2.08
N ASP A 253 -12.05 17.55 2.41
CA ASP A 253 -12.40 18.61 1.44
C ASP A 253 -11.24 19.59 1.26
N GLU A 254 -10.64 19.59 0.07
CA GLU A 254 -9.52 20.45 -0.30
C GLU A 254 -9.96 21.69 -1.12
N SER A 255 -11.25 22.00 -1.17
CA SER A 255 -11.81 23.12 -1.96
C SER A 255 -11.20 24.48 -1.61
N GLN A 256 -10.85 24.70 -0.34
CA GLN A 256 -10.27 25.96 0.16
C GLN A 256 -8.73 25.96 0.18
N VAL A 257 -8.11 24.85 -0.20
CA VAL A 257 -6.65 24.70 -0.21
C VAL A 257 -6.08 25.32 -1.48
N GLY A 258 -5.00 26.10 -1.31
CA GLY A 258 -4.25 26.69 -2.43
C GLY A 258 -3.74 25.64 -3.41
N GLN A 259 -3.54 26.03 -4.66
CA GLN A 259 -2.93 25.19 -5.68
C GLN A 259 -1.54 25.71 -6.03
N ILE A 260 -0.60 24.79 -6.21
CA ILE A 260 0.73 25.07 -6.74
C ILE A 260 1.02 24.13 -7.91
N VAL A 261 1.95 24.52 -8.77
CA VAL A 261 2.46 23.67 -9.86
C VAL A 261 3.95 23.43 -9.61
N PRO A 262 4.33 22.27 -9.03
CA PRO A 262 5.72 21.95 -8.79
C PRO A 262 6.49 21.92 -10.12
N GLY A 263 7.66 22.58 -10.16
CA GLY A 263 8.51 22.62 -11.36
C GLY A 263 8.09 23.61 -12.45
N GLY A 264 7.02 24.40 -12.25
CA GLY A 264 6.61 25.46 -13.17
C GLY A 264 5.82 24.96 -14.40
N CYS A 265 6.03 25.58 -15.57
CA CYS A 265 5.23 25.32 -16.77
C CYS A 265 5.34 23.85 -17.24
N GLY A 266 4.23 23.10 -17.15
CA GLY A 266 4.13 21.70 -17.58
C GLY A 266 3.97 20.69 -16.43
N GLY A 267 4.05 21.14 -15.17
CA GLY A 267 3.73 20.31 -14.00
C GLY A 267 2.22 20.11 -13.81
N GLU A 268 1.85 19.07 -13.07
CA GLU A 268 0.46 18.89 -12.62
C GLU A 268 0.18 19.78 -11.42
N SER A 269 -1.00 20.41 -11.40
CA SER A 269 -1.45 21.22 -10.27
C SER A 269 -1.72 20.32 -9.07
N MET A 270 -1.16 20.67 -7.91
CA MET A 270 -1.39 19.98 -6.65
C MET A 270 -1.95 20.94 -5.59
N ARG A 271 -2.81 20.41 -4.72
CA ARG A 271 -3.27 21.15 -3.54
C ARG A 271 -2.14 21.20 -2.52
N TYR A 272 -1.74 22.40 -2.14
CA TYR A 272 -0.66 22.63 -1.19
C TYR A 272 -1.01 23.80 -0.27
N PRO A 273 -1.31 23.54 1.00
CA PRO A 273 -1.56 24.57 2.00
C PRO A 273 -0.24 25.25 2.40
N LEU A 274 -0.07 26.50 1.97
CA LEU A 274 1.05 27.33 2.41
C LEU A 274 0.84 27.77 3.86
N ALA A 275 1.94 28.01 4.58
CA ALA A 275 1.88 28.53 5.94
C ALA A 275 1.04 29.82 6.02
N GLY A 276 0.08 29.82 6.95
CA GLY A 276 -0.87 30.94 7.13
C GLY A 276 -2.06 30.95 6.17
N THR A 277 -2.20 29.95 5.29
CA THR A 277 -3.38 29.77 4.43
C THR A 277 -4.31 28.68 4.98
N LYS A 278 -5.45 28.46 4.33
CA LYS A 278 -6.45 27.49 4.78
C LYS A 278 -6.03 26.05 4.49
N ASN A 279 -6.23 25.17 5.47
CA ASN A 279 -6.05 23.73 5.31
C ASN A 279 -7.29 23.03 4.76
N ALA A 280 -7.14 21.73 4.49
CA ALA A 280 -8.24 20.86 4.12
C ALA A 280 -9.17 20.61 5.32
N ILE A 281 -10.47 20.50 5.06
CA ILE A 281 -11.46 20.23 6.10
C ILE A 281 -11.64 18.71 6.21
N SER A 282 -11.41 18.17 7.41
CA SER A 282 -11.54 16.73 7.67
C SER A 282 -12.89 16.41 8.32
N MET A 283 -13.62 15.45 7.76
CA MET A 283 -14.96 15.06 8.18
C MET A 283 -15.03 13.55 8.39
N PRO A 284 -15.07 13.06 9.64
CA PRO A 284 -15.27 11.64 9.92
C PRO A 284 -16.64 11.17 9.45
N ARG A 285 -16.67 9.95 8.90
CA ARG A 285 -17.87 9.27 8.43
C ARG A 285 -17.81 7.80 8.79
N ILE A 286 -18.96 7.18 8.95
CA ILE A 286 -19.09 5.75 9.21
C ILE A 286 -19.86 5.13 8.07
N CYS A 287 -19.28 4.11 7.46
CA CYS A 287 -19.96 3.21 6.53
C CYS A 287 -20.31 1.93 7.29
N CYS A 288 -21.59 1.62 7.47
CA CYS A 288 -22.04 0.45 8.23
C CYS A 288 -22.88 -0.49 7.37
N LEU A 289 -22.66 -1.80 7.54
CA LEU A 289 -23.47 -2.83 6.91
C LEU A 289 -24.88 -2.83 7.53
N VAL A 290 -25.91 -2.67 6.69
CA VAL A 290 -27.31 -2.60 7.11
C VAL A 290 -28.04 -3.91 6.87
N ASP A 291 -27.94 -4.43 5.65
CA ASP A 291 -28.53 -5.68 5.23
C ASP A 291 -27.54 -6.45 4.35
N CYS A 292 -27.57 -7.77 4.42
CA CYS A 292 -26.68 -8.63 3.68
C CYS A 292 -27.36 -9.99 3.48
N ASP A 293 -27.92 -10.20 2.31
CA ASP A 293 -28.46 -11.51 1.97
C ASP A 293 -27.29 -12.44 1.62
N GLU A 294 -27.10 -13.46 2.45
CA GLU A 294 -26.06 -14.48 2.24
C GLU A 294 -26.29 -15.29 0.94
N LYS A 295 -27.52 -15.36 0.44
CA LYS A 295 -27.86 -16.17 -0.75
C LYS A 295 -27.68 -15.43 -2.06
N GLU A 296 -27.97 -14.13 -2.06
CA GLU A 296 -27.88 -13.28 -3.27
C GLU A 296 -26.58 -12.47 -3.33
N GLU A 297 -25.72 -12.59 -2.32
CA GLU A 297 -24.48 -11.79 -2.11
C GLU A 297 -24.72 -10.27 -2.14
N ASN A 298 -25.98 -9.84 -2.05
CA ASN A 298 -26.38 -8.45 -2.10
C ASN A 298 -26.33 -7.87 -0.68
N CYS A 299 -25.48 -6.87 -0.49
CA CYS A 299 -25.32 -6.20 0.78
C CYS A 299 -25.44 -4.70 0.60
N SER A 300 -26.13 -4.06 1.53
CA SER A 300 -26.33 -2.62 1.56
C SER A 300 -25.56 -2.02 2.72
N PHE A 301 -24.92 -0.88 2.44
CA PHE A 301 -24.18 -0.10 3.41
C PHE A 301 -24.77 1.30 3.48
N ASP A 302 -24.94 1.80 4.71
CA ASP A 302 -25.31 3.20 4.95
C ASP A 302 -24.03 4.04 5.17
N ASP A 303 -23.95 5.19 4.50
CA ASP A 303 -22.86 6.16 4.67
C ASP A 303 -23.31 7.33 5.54
N LEU A 304 -22.96 7.27 6.81
CA LEU A 304 -23.38 8.19 7.86
C LEU A 304 -22.30 9.24 8.11
N GLY A 305 -22.71 10.51 8.09
CA GLY A 305 -21.90 11.63 8.56
C GLY A 305 -22.25 12.02 9.99
N LEU A 306 -21.41 12.85 10.60
CA LEU A 306 -21.79 13.52 11.84
C LEU A 306 -22.95 14.49 11.59
N ASP A 307 -23.96 14.49 12.48
CA ASP A 307 -25.10 15.41 12.42
C ASP A 307 -24.69 16.90 12.54
N THR A 308 -23.54 17.14 13.15
CA THR A 308 -22.97 18.45 13.46
C THR A 308 -21.49 18.47 13.13
N ASN A 309 -20.98 19.60 12.66
CA ASN A 309 -19.58 19.71 12.27
C ASN A 309 -18.65 19.58 13.49
N LEU A 310 -17.48 18.96 13.30
CA LEU A 310 -16.48 18.85 14.36
C LEU A 310 -16.07 20.21 14.94
N ASN A 311 -16.03 21.25 14.10
CA ASN A 311 -15.69 22.61 14.52
C ASN A 311 -16.66 23.19 15.57
N GLU A 312 -17.88 22.64 15.70
CA GLU A 312 -18.83 23.07 16.73
C GLU A 312 -18.47 22.47 18.10
N PHE A 313 -17.92 21.25 18.12
CA PHE A 313 -17.49 20.58 19.36
C PHE A 313 -16.08 20.97 19.78
N VAL A 314 -15.18 21.08 18.81
CA VAL A 314 -13.75 21.38 19.01
C VAL A 314 -13.32 22.49 18.05
N PRO A 315 -13.69 23.76 18.33
CA PRO A 315 -13.45 24.89 17.42
C PRO A 315 -11.98 25.19 17.13
N TRP A 316 -11.07 24.69 17.98
CA TRP A 316 -9.63 24.85 17.85
C TRP A 316 -8.96 23.71 17.06
N MET A 317 -9.71 22.67 16.69
CA MET A 317 -9.18 21.51 15.98
C MET A 317 -8.91 21.87 14.52
N GLU A 318 -7.67 21.64 14.08
CA GLU A 318 -7.26 21.84 12.68
C GLU A 318 -6.97 20.50 11.97
N TYR A 319 -6.39 19.53 12.69
CA TYR A 319 -5.94 18.27 12.11
C TYR A 319 -6.41 17.06 12.93
N ILE A 320 -6.85 16.01 12.24
CA ILE A 320 -7.05 14.69 12.83
C ILE A 320 -5.76 13.90 12.64
N VAL A 321 -4.93 13.84 13.69
CA VAL A 321 -3.60 13.20 13.61
C VAL A 321 -3.70 11.68 13.57
N ARG A 322 -4.60 11.09 14.36
CA ARG A 322 -4.90 9.65 14.41
C ARG A 322 -6.39 9.45 14.66
N MET A 323 -6.92 8.37 14.10
CA MET A 323 -8.32 7.97 14.26
C MET A 323 -8.37 6.44 14.20
N GLY A 324 -9.36 5.83 14.85
CA GLY A 324 -9.48 4.39 14.94
C GLY A 324 -10.59 3.97 15.89
N TRP A 325 -10.60 2.68 16.21
CA TRP A 325 -11.60 2.05 17.08
C TRP A 325 -10.98 1.65 18.42
N THR A 326 -11.83 1.51 19.44
CA THR A 326 -11.46 1.01 20.78
C THR A 326 -11.45 -0.49 20.87
#